data_AF-A0A4Z1D091-F1
#
_entry.id   AF-A0A4Z1D091-F1
#
_cell.length_a   1.000
_cell.length_b   1.000
_cell.length_c   1.000
_cell.angle_alpha   90.00
_cell.angle_beta   90.00
_cell.angle_gamma   90.00
#
_symmetry.space_group_name_H-M   'P 1'
#
loop_
_entity.id
_entity.type
_entity.pdbx_description
1 polymer ?
#
loop_
_entity_poly.entity_id
_entity_poly.type
_entity_poly.pdbx_seq_one_letter_code
_entity_poly.pdbx_strand_id
1 'polypeptide(L)'
;MATPFVSGRLNVWLGTRKLARWAEALDRLDAGEDVHWMDMDRGASVQVQLSGERDCPEVVVEDESGSMATVRVPVGLPDGWIDDHRRRLRQVRDHWVPKLLE
;
A
#
# COMPACT_ATOMS: atom_id res chain seq x y z
N MET A 1 10.41 0.72 16.98
CA MET A 1 11.83 0.81 16.56
C MET A 1 11.83 1.12 15.08
N ALA A 2 12.34 2.29 14.67
CA ALA A 2 12.55 2.61 13.26
C ALA A 2 13.91 2.07 12.83
N THR A 3 13.99 1.39 11.69
CA THR A 3 15.26 0.94 11.11
C THR A 3 16.08 2.17 10.66
N PRO A 4 17.33 2.36 11.11
CA PRO A 4 18.03 3.65 10.99
C PRO A 4 18.48 4.07 9.59
N PHE A 5 18.32 3.23 8.56
CA PHE A 5 19.16 3.38 7.34
C PHE A 5 18.42 3.72 6.05
N VAL A 6 17.09 3.71 6.01
CA VAL A 6 16.36 4.12 4.80
C VAL A 6 15.14 4.96 5.16
N SER A 7 15.22 6.27 4.87
CA SER A 7 14.06 7.15 4.84
C SER A 7 13.84 7.65 3.42
N GLY A 8 12.68 7.33 2.85
CA GLY A 8 12.24 7.84 1.56
C GLY A 8 10.89 8.54 1.73
N ARG A 9 10.63 9.56 0.92
CA ARG A 9 9.31 10.18 0.82
C ARG A 9 8.92 10.28 -0.64
N LEU A 10 7.71 9.84 -0.94
CA LEU A 10 7.13 9.95 -2.27
C LEU A 10 5.78 10.65 -2.18
N ASN A 11 5.54 11.59 -3.11
CA ASN A 11 4.24 12.19 -3.27
C ASN A 11 3.41 11.33 -4.23
N VAL A 12 2.36 10.69 -3.70
CA VAL A 12 1.41 9.91 -4.51
C VAL A 12 0.09 10.66 -4.63
N TRP A 13 -0.48 10.67 -5.83
CA TRP A 13 -1.81 11.22 -6.07
C TRP A 13 -2.86 10.12 -5.87
N LEU A 14 -3.73 10.28 -4.87
CA LEU A 14 -4.76 9.30 -4.50
C LEU A 14 -6.15 9.80 -4.92
N GLY A 15 -6.67 9.26 -6.02
CA GLY A 15 -8.05 9.47 -6.45
C GLY A 15 -8.99 8.36 -5.98
N THR A 16 -10.30 8.57 -6.12
CA THR A 16 -11.36 7.60 -5.77
C THR A 16 -11.11 6.20 -6.36
N ARG A 17 -10.69 6.12 -7.63
CA ARG A 17 -10.36 4.85 -8.30
C ARG A 17 -9.23 4.09 -7.60
N LYS A 18 -8.18 4.80 -7.15
CA LYS A 18 -7.04 4.17 -6.46
C LYS A 18 -7.44 3.69 -5.08
N LEU A 19 -8.28 4.45 -4.37
CA LEU A 19 -8.84 4.05 -3.08
C LEU A 19 -9.77 2.83 -3.20
N ALA A 20 -10.56 2.75 -4.27
CA ALA A 20 -11.40 1.56 -4.55
C ALA A 20 -10.54 0.32 -4.83
N ARG A 21 -9.52 0.44 -5.70
CA ARG A 21 -8.56 -0.65 -5.94
C ARG A 21 -7.79 -1.06 -4.69
N TRP A 22 -7.53 -0.13 -3.77
CA TRP A 22 -6.94 -0.46 -2.49
C TRP A 22 -7.90 -1.28 -1.60
N ALA A 23 -9.21 -1.01 -1.65
CA ALA A 23 -10.20 -1.86 -0.97
C ALA A 23 -10.17 -3.29 -1.51
N GLU A 24 -10.17 -3.45 -2.84
CA GLU A 24 -10.06 -4.76 -3.50
C GLU A 24 -8.76 -5.49 -3.12
N ALA A 25 -7.64 -4.75 -3.04
CA ALA A 25 -6.37 -5.31 -2.58
C ALA A 25 -6.45 -5.81 -1.13
N LEU A 26 -7.11 -5.08 -0.23
CA LEU A 26 -7.32 -5.54 1.15
C LEU A 26 -8.16 -6.81 1.22
N ASP A 27 -9.17 -6.96 0.36
CA ASP A 27 -10.00 -8.17 0.31
C ASP A 27 -9.20 -9.40 -0.20
N ARG A 28 -8.30 -9.19 -1.16
CA ARG A 28 -7.38 -10.24 -1.63
C ARG A 28 -6.36 -10.64 -0.57
N LEU A 29 -5.80 -9.66 0.14
CA LEU A 29 -4.90 -9.91 1.27
C LEU A 29 -5.57 -10.71 2.39
N ASP A 30 -6.86 -10.44 2.65
CA ASP A 30 -7.67 -11.18 3.62
C ASP A 30 -7.93 -12.63 3.19
N ALA A 31 -7.98 -12.86 1.88
CA ALA A 31 -8.03 -14.20 1.29
C ALA A 31 -6.67 -14.92 1.26
N GLY A 32 -5.59 -14.29 1.75
CA GLY A 32 -4.25 -14.86 1.74
C GLY A 32 -3.51 -14.70 0.41
N GLU A 33 -3.96 -13.79 -0.46
CA GLU A 33 -3.29 -13.51 -1.74
C GLU A 33 -2.35 -12.31 -1.65
N ASP A 34 -1.22 -12.43 -2.34
CA ASP A 34 -0.34 -11.29 -2.59
C ASP A 34 -1.02 -10.27 -3.52
N VAL A 35 -0.68 -9.01 -3.31
CA VAL A 35 -1.25 -7.90 -4.09
C VAL A 35 -0.19 -6.95 -4.60
N HIS A 36 -0.48 -6.38 -5.77
CA HIS A 36 0.29 -5.31 -6.38
C HIS A 36 -0.64 -4.14 -6.68
N TRP A 37 -0.48 -3.06 -5.94
CA TRP A 37 -1.27 -1.85 -6.04
C TRP A 37 -0.50 -0.78 -6.83
N MET A 38 -1.21 -0.04 -7.68
CA MET A 38 -0.66 1.01 -8.56
C MET A 38 0.36 0.56 -9.62
N ASP A 39 0.50 -0.74 -9.88
CA ASP A 39 1.42 -1.33 -10.90
C ASP A 39 1.36 -0.66 -12.28
N MET A 40 0.15 -0.41 -12.79
CA MET A 40 -0.07 0.15 -14.13
C MET A 40 -0.16 1.68 -14.16
N ASP A 41 0.04 2.36 -13.03
CA ASP A 41 -0.03 3.83 -12.97
C ASP A 41 1.38 4.43 -13.13
N ARG A 42 1.50 5.57 -13.82
CA ARG A 42 2.78 6.31 -13.87
C ARG A 42 3.13 6.80 -12.45
N GLY A 43 4.14 6.21 -11.82
CA GLY A 43 4.58 6.53 -10.48
C GLY A 43 5.02 5.28 -9.71
N ALA A 44 5.06 5.37 -8.39
CA ALA A 44 5.41 4.20 -7.61
C ALA A 44 4.26 3.22 -7.45
N SER A 45 4.63 1.94 -7.41
CA SER A 45 3.75 0.84 -7.08
C SER A 45 4.08 0.31 -5.68
N VAL A 46 3.12 -0.38 -5.08
CA VAL A 46 3.26 -1.02 -3.77
C VAL A 46 2.82 -2.47 -3.89
N GLN A 47 3.70 -3.40 -3.56
CA GLN A 47 3.38 -4.81 -3.42
C GLN A 47 3.36 -5.18 -1.94
N VAL A 48 2.43 -6.06 -1.59
CA VAL A 48 2.40 -6.72 -0.30
C VAL A 48 2.45 -8.22 -0.57
N GLN A 49 3.54 -8.83 -0.12
CA GLN A 49 3.77 -10.27 -0.19
C GLN A 49 3.56 -10.85 1.20
N LEU A 50 2.65 -11.80 1.35
CA LEU A 50 2.38 -12.45 2.64
C LEU A 50 3.43 -13.50 2.98
N SER A 51 4.12 -14.03 1.96
CA SER A 51 5.26 -14.93 2.08
C SER A 51 6.42 -14.42 1.21
N GLY A 52 7.11 -13.38 1.68
CA GLY A 52 8.28 -12.82 1.00
C GLY A 52 9.52 -13.71 1.09
N GLU A 53 10.66 -13.23 0.57
CA GLU A 53 11.92 -14.00 0.41
C GLU A 53 12.49 -14.60 1.71
N ARG A 54 12.05 -14.09 2.88
CA ARG A 54 12.52 -14.51 4.21
C ARG A 54 11.47 -15.30 4.98
N ASP A 55 10.51 -15.91 4.29
CA ASP A 55 9.35 -16.59 4.87
C ASP A 55 8.56 -15.70 5.84
N CYS A 56 8.54 -14.39 5.57
CA CYS A 56 7.81 -13.40 6.34
C CYS A 56 7.15 -12.37 5.42
N PRO A 57 6.09 -11.67 5.87
CA PRO A 57 5.45 -10.67 5.06
C PRO A 57 6.41 -9.53 4.69
N GLU A 58 6.34 -9.08 3.45
CA GLU A 58 7.18 -8.02 2.91
C GLU A 58 6.34 -6.98 2.17
N VAL A 59 6.72 -5.71 2.33
CA VAL A 59 6.20 -4.62 1.50
C VAL A 59 7.30 -4.17 0.56
N VAL A 60 7.00 -4.18 -0.74
CA VAL A 60 7.89 -3.70 -1.79
C VAL A 60 7.32 -2.40 -2.35
N VAL A 61 8.15 -1.36 -2.40
CA VAL A 61 7.81 -0.09 -3.05
C VAL A 61 8.77 0.10 -4.21
N GLU A 62 8.23 0.25 -5.41
CA GLU A 62 9.00 0.44 -6.64
C GLU A 62 8.60 1.76 -7.28
N ASP A 63 9.55 2.68 -7.44
CA ASP A 63 9.34 3.96 -8.12
C ASP A 63 10.15 4.01 -9.43
N GLU A 64 9.69 3.27 -10.43
CA GLU A 64 10.39 3.14 -11.72
C GLU A 64 10.40 4.45 -12.52
N SER A 65 9.38 5.29 -12.32
CA SER A 65 9.18 6.51 -13.11
C SER A 65 9.95 7.73 -12.57
N GLY A 66 10.21 7.77 -11.27
CA GLY A 66 10.83 8.92 -10.60
C GLY A 66 12.29 8.67 -10.23
N SER A 67 12.48 7.98 -9.12
CA SER A 67 13.80 7.74 -8.51
C SER A 67 14.52 6.49 -9.00
N MET A 68 13.82 5.61 -9.74
CA MET A 68 14.27 4.26 -10.11
C MET A 68 14.67 3.42 -8.90
N ALA A 69 14.13 3.74 -7.72
CA ALA A 69 14.43 3.05 -6.48
C ALA A 69 13.42 1.93 -6.23
N THR A 70 13.93 0.79 -5.77
CA THR A 70 13.14 -0.28 -5.19
C THR A 70 13.52 -0.43 -3.72
N VAL A 71 12.52 -0.41 -2.84
CA VAL A 71 12.70 -0.61 -1.40
C VAL A 71 11.87 -1.82 -0.99
N ARG A 72 12.52 -2.80 -0.37
CA ARG A 72 11.91 -4.01 0.19
C ARG A 72 12.01 -3.96 1.70
N VAL A 73 10.88 -4.08 2.40
CA VAL A 73 10.81 -3.97 3.86
C VAL A 73 10.06 -5.16 4.43
N PRO A 74 10.74 -6.06 5.15
CA PRO A 74 10.07 -7.08 5.95
C PRO A 74 9.22 -6.40 7.04
N VAL A 75 7.96 -6.80 7.17
CA VAL A 75 7.01 -6.21 8.12
C VAL A 75 6.39 -7.28 9.01
N GLY A 76 6.32 -7.00 10.31
CA GLY A 76 5.44 -7.75 11.19
C GLY A 76 4.01 -7.25 10.99
N LEU A 77 3.13 -8.10 10.47
CA LEU A 77 1.71 -7.80 10.33
C LEU A 77 1.01 -8.13 11.67
N PRO A 78 0.55 -7.12 12.45
CA PRO A 78 -0.13 -7.39 13.69
C PRO A 78 -1.52 -8.01 13.45
N ASP A 79 -2.07 -8.70 14.45
CA ASP A 79 -3.42 -9.24 14.37
C ASP A 79 -4.43 -8.13 14.03
N GLY A 80 -5.36 -8.42 13.11
CA GLY A 80 -6.41 -7.47 12.69
C GLY A 80 -5.93 -6.26 11.89
N TRP A 81 -4.70 -6.26 11.35
CA TRP A 81 -4.17 -5.16 10.54
C TRP A 81 -5.03 -4.82 9.32
N ILE A 82 -5.67 -5.82 8.70
CA ILE A 82 -6.57 -5.62 7.55
C ILE A 82 -7.79 -4.81 7.97
N ASP A 83 -8.42 -5.14 9.11
CA ASP A 83 -9.57 -4.41 9.62
C ASP A 83 -9.23 -2.98 10.02
N ASP A 84 -8.04 -2.75 10.59
CA ASP A 84 -7.52 -1.40 10.82
C ASP A 84 -7.36 -0.63 9.49
N HIS A 85 -6.77 -1.26 8.47
CA HIS A 85 -6.63 -0.65 7.15
C HIS A 85 -7.99 -0.35 6.48
N ARG A 86 -8.96 -1.27 6.56
CA ARG A 86 -10.34 -1.04 6.08
C ARG A 86 -10.99 0.13 6.80
N ARG A 87 -10.80 0.26 8.12
CA ARG A 87 -11.29 1.41 8.90
C ARG A 87 -10.64 2.72 8.45
N ARG A 88 -9.31 2.76 8.29
CA ARG A 88 -8.60 3.96 7.80
C ARG A 88 -9.03 4.35 6.39
N LEU A 89 -9.24 3.37 5.51
CA LEU A 89 -9.73 3.62 4.16
C LEU A 89 -11.12 4.26 4.16
N ARG A 90 -12.04 3.77 5.01
CA ARG A 90 -13.35 4.42 5.21
C ARG A 90 -13.20 5.87 5.66
N GLN A 91 -12.38 6.13 6.68
CA GLN A 91 -12.14 7.50 7.16
C GLN A 91 -11.61 8.43 6.07
N VAL A 92 -10.66 7.97 5.26
CA VAL A 92 -10.14 8.75 4.13
C VAL A 92 -11.23 9.01 3.10
N ARG A 93 -12.02 7.99 2.75
CA ARG A 93 -13.08 8.12 1.77
C ARG A 93 -14.17 9.10 2.24
N ASP A 94 -14.64 8.96 3.47
CA ASP A 94 -15.69 9.78 4.04
C ASP A 94 -15.28 11.26 4.16
N HIS A 95 -14.00 11.51 4.43
CA HIS A 95 -13.49 12.88 4.58
C HIS A 95 -13.13 13.55 3.24
N TRP A 96 -12.48 12.83 2.32
CA TRP A 96 -11.85 13.42 1.14
C TRP A 96 -12.67 13.27 -0.14
N VAL A 97 -13.46 12.21 -0.29
CA VAL A 97 -14.24 11.99 -1.53
C VAL A 97 -15.30 13.07 -1.75
N PRO A 98 -16.04 13.53 -0.72
CA PRO A 98 -16.99 14.64 -0.90
C PRO A 98 -16.29 15.92 -1.40
N LYS A 99 -15.08 16.19 -0.91
CA LYS A 99 -14.29 17.38 -1.26
C LYS A 99 -13.69 17.34 -2.68
N LEU A 100 -13.71 16.19 -3.35
CA LEU A 100 -13.27 16.05 -4.75
C LEU A 100 -14.41 16.34 -5.75
N LEU A 101 -15.65 16.46 -5.27
CA LEU A 101 -16.84 16.74 -6.07
C LEU A 101 -17.28 18.22 -5.99
N GLU A 102 -16.59 19.04 -5.20
CA GLU A 102 -16.73 20.50 -5.09
C GLU A 102 -15.76 21.21 -6.05
#